data_AF-A0A3B8V8V6-F1
#
_entry.id   AF-A0A3B8V8V6-F1
#
_cell.length_a   1.000
_cell.length_b   1.000
_cell.length_c   1.000
_cell.angle_alpha   90.00
_cell.angle_beta   90.00
_cell.angle_gamma   90.00
#
_symmetry.space_group_name_H-M   'P 1'
#
loop_
_entity.id
_entity.type
_entity.pdbx_description
1 polymer ?
#
loop_
_entity_poly.entity_id
_entity_poly.type
_entity_poly.pdbx_seq_one_letter_code
_entity_poly.pdbx_strand_id
1 'polypeptide(L)' 'MIGIKVKDNESIDRAINRFKKMITRSRIMVDYKERQQYRKPSEIKREDMKKSVRDERRRQRDDY' A
#
# COMPACT_ATOMS: atom_id res chain seq x y z
N MET A 1 3.88 3.61 -16.35
CA MET A 1 4.93 2.57 -16.24
C MET A 1 5.83 2.93 -15.07
N ILE A 2 5.97 2.04 -14.09
CA ILE A 2 6.82 2.31 -12.92
C ILE A 2 8.28 2.04 -13.32
N GLY A 3 9.11 3.08 -13.28
CA GLY A 3 10.53 2.99 -13.62
C GLY A 3 11.31 4.13 -12.97
N ILE A 4 12.56 3.88 -12.61
CA ILE A 4 13.48 4.89 -12.07
C ILE A 4 14.53 5.19 -13.11
N LYS A 5 14.76 6.48 -13.34
CA LYS A 5 15.95 6.94 -14.06
C LYS A 5 17.13 6.91 -13.09
N VAL A 6 18.14 6.10 -13.43
CA VAL A 6 19.42 6.08 -12.71
C VAL A 6 20.13 7.39 -13.01
N LYS A 7 20.71 8.02 -11.98
CA LYS A 7 21.53 9.23 -12.14
C LYS A 7 22.99 8.83 -12.34
N ASP A 8 23.76 9.67 -13.04
CA ASP A 8 25.12 9.36 -13.49
C ASP A 8 26.13 9.03 -12.36
N ASN A 9 25.88 9.49 -11.12
CA ASN A 9 26.71 9.21 -9.94
C ASN A 9 26.02 8.31 -8.88
N GLU A 10 25.04 7.50 -9.30
CA GLU A 10 24.36 6.59 -8.38
C GLU A 10 24.88 5.14 -8.51
N SER A 11 25.21 4.53 -7.37
CA SER A 11 25.45 3.08 -7.32
C SER A 11 24.17 2.31 -7.71
N ILE A 12 24.34 1.28 -8.52
CA ILE A 12 23.27 0.40 -9.02
C ILE A 12 22.40 -0.14 -7.86
N ASP A 13 23.00 -0.48 -6.73
CA ASP A 13 22.29 -0.99 -5.55
C ASP A 13 21.32 0.05 -4.95
N ARG A 14 21.69 1.33 -4.95
CA ARG A 14 20.79 2.40 -4.50
C ARG A 14 19.60 2.54 -5.45
N ALA A 15 19.84 2.47 -6.75
CA ALA A 15 18.76 2.52 -7.74
C ALA A 15 17.77 1.35 -7.54
N ILE A 16 18.26 0.12 -7.32
CA ILE A 16 17.44 -1.06 -7.02
C ILE A 16 16.62 -0.84 -5.74
N ASN A 17 17.23 -0.32 -4.68
CA ASN A 17 16.53 -0.07 -3.42
C ASN A 17 15.43 0.98 -3.56
N ARG A 18 15.67 2.05 -4.32
CA ARG A 18 14.62 3.04 -4.63
C ARG A 18 13.50 2.41 -5.45
N PHE A 19 13.83 1.52 -6.39
CA PHE A 19 12.84 0.83 -7.22
C PHE A 19 11.94 -0.08 -6.38
N LYS A 20 12.53 -0.88 -5.48
CA LYS A 20 11.79 -1.69 -4.53
C LYS A 20 10.88 -0.84 -3.64
N LYS A 21 11.38 0.27 -3.09
CA LYS A 21 10.56 1.20 -2.28
C LYS A 21 9.40 1.80 -3.08
N MET A 22 9.62 2.17 -4.34
CA MET A 22 8.60 2.72 -5.22
C MET A 22 7.51 1.68 -5.53
N ILE A 23 7.88 0.43 -5.83
CA ILE A 23 6.92 -0.67 -6.01
C ILE A 23 6.08 -0.87 -4.74
N THR A 24 6.72 -0.96 -3.58
CA THR A 24 5.99 -1.14 -2.31
C THR A 24 5.04 0.02 -2.03
N ARG A 25 5.46 1.27 -2.30
CA ARG A 25 4.61 2.46 -2.14
C ARG A 25 3.43 2.48 -3.11
N SER A 26 3.65 2.03 -4.35
CA SER A 26 2.61 2.00 -5.39
C SER A 26 1.48 1.01 -5.11
N ARG A 27 1.64 0.10 -4.15
CA ARG A 27 0.66 -0.92 -3.76
C ARG A 27 0.16 -1.84 -4.90
N ILE A 28 0.81 -1.84 -6.07
CA ILE A 28 0.44 -2.68 -7.21
C ILE A 28 0.26 -4.16 -6.83
N MET A 29 1.12 -4.70 -5.97
CA MET A 29 1.00 -6.09 -5.53
C MET A 29 -0.21 -6.36 -4.63
N VAL A 30 -0.65 -5.36 -3.87
CA VAL A 30 -1.86 -5.46 -3.04
C VAL A 30 -3.09 -5.41 -3.95
N ASP A 31 -3.15 -4.42 -4.83
CA ASP A 31 -4.25 -4.26 -5.79
C ASP A 31 -4.41 -5.50 -6.68
N TYR A 32 -3.30 -6.06 -7.13
CA TYR A 32 -3.29 -7.31 -7.91
C TYR A 32 -3.92 -8.45 -7.12
N LYS A 33 -3.54 -8.63 -5.85
CA LYS A 33 -4.11 -9.68 -4.98
C LYS A 33 -5.59 -9.46 -4.68
N GLU A 34 -6.01 -8.22 -4.44
CA GLU A 34 -7.41 -7.91 -4.19
C GLU A 34 -8.30 -8.14 -5.42
N ARG A 35 -7.77 -7.88 -6.62
CA ARG A 35 -8.47 -8.07 -7.90
C ARG A 35 -8.45 -9.50 -8.42
N GLN A 36 -7.61 -10.38 -7.88
CA GLN A 36 -7.57 -11.79 -8.29
C GLN A 36 -8.89 -12.52 -8.04
N GLN A 37 -9.67 -12.09 -7.05
CA GLN A 37 -10.95 -12.69 -6.69
C GLN A 37 -12.06 -11.65 -6.70
N TYR A 38 -13.26 -12.07 -7.11
CA TYR A 38 -14.43 -11.21 -7.01
C TYR A 38 -14.84 -11.06 -5.54
N ARG A 39 -14.92 -9.81 -5.08
CA ARG A 39 -15.43 -9.45 -3.75
C ARG A 39 -16.75 -8.71 -3.92
N LYS A 40 -17.78 -9.14 -3.21
CA LYS A 40 -19.09 -8.49 -3.31
C LYS A 40 -19.00 -7.05 -2.77
N PRO A 41 -19.70 -6.08 -3.37
CA PRO A 41 -19.71 -4.70 -2.88
C PRO A 41 -20.11 -4.57 -1.40
N SER A 42 -20.99 -5.45 -0.92
CA SER A 42 -21.40 -5.51 0.49
C SER A 42 -20.26 -5.92 1.42
N GLU A 43 -19.40 -6.85 1.00
CA GLU A 43 -18.27 -7.32 1.79
C GLU A 43 -17.20 -6.24 1.91
N ILE A 44 -16.93 -5.51 0.82
CA ILE A 44 -16.01 -4.37 0.80
C ILE A 44 -16.48 -3.31 1.79
N LYS A 45 -17.75 -2.86 1.68
CA LYS A 45 -18.34 -1.88 2.60
C LYS A 45 -18.25 -2.32 4.07
N ARG A 46 -18.48 -3.60 4.34
CA ARG A 46 -18.41 -4.15 5.71
C ARG A 46 -17.00 -4.10 6.26
N GLU A 47 -15.98 -4.42 5.47
CA GLU A 47 -14.59 -4.36 5.90
C GLU A 47 -14.10 -2.92 6.12
N ASP A 48 -14.53 -1.99 5.28
CA ASP A 48 -14.21 -0.57 5.44
C ASP A 48 -14.78 0.00 6.75
N MET A 49 -16.03 -0.33 7.08
CA MET A 49 -16.62 0.06 8.38
C MET A 49 -15.85 -0.54 9.56
N LYS A 50 -15.51 -1.83 9.50
CA LYS A 50 -14.70 -2.50 10.55
C LYS A 50 -13.32 -1.88 10.69
N LYS A 51 -12.73 -1.39 9.60
CA LYS A 51 -11.45 -0.68 9.62
C LYS A 51 -11.60 0.69 10.28
N SER A 52 -12.60 1.48 9.89
CA SER A 52 -12.91 2.78 10.49
C SER A 52 -13.07 2.69 12.01
N VAL A 53 -13.88 1.75 12.49
CA VAL A 53 -14.11 1.55 13.93
C VAL A 53 -12.82 1.16 14.66
N ARG A 54 -11.96 0.34 14.05
CA ARG A 54 -10.65 -0.01 14.63
C ARG A 54 -9.72 1.20 14.71
N ASP A 55 -9.71 2.04 13.68
CA ASP A 55 -8.87 3.24 13.65
C ASP A 55 -9.36 4.28 14.66
N GLU A 56 -10.67 4.45 14.81
CA GLU A 56 -11.28 5.32 15.82
C GLU A 56 -10.93 4.89 17.24
N ARG A 57 -11.09 3.59 17.56
CA ARG A 57 -10.72 3.04 18.86
C ARG A 57 -9.23 3.22 19.19
N ARG A 58 -8.36 3.19 18.18
CA ARG A 58 -6.92 3.47 18.37
C ARG A 58 -6.67 4.92 18.71
N ARG A 59 -7.29 5.87 17.99
CA ARG A 59 -7.17 7.31 18.28
C ARG A 59 -7.63 7.63 19.69
N GLN A 60 -8.80 7.14 20.09
CA GLN A 60 -9.33 7.34 21.45
C GLN A 60 -8.40 6.78 22.54
N ARG A 61 -7.63 5.73 22.25
CA ARG A 61 -6.64 5.18 23.17
C ARG A 61 -5.37 6.03 23.26
N ASP A 62 -4.95 6.64 22.15
CA ASP A 62 -3.74 7.47 22.08
C ASP A 62 -3.99 8.89 22.61
N ASP A 63 -5.25 9.35 22.64
CA ASP A 63 -5.69 10.65 23.18
C ASP A 63 -5.82 10.67 24.73
N TYR A 64 -5.43 9.59 25.43
CA TYR A 64 -5.41 9.47 26.90
C TYR A 64 -3.99 9.21 27.42
#